data_AF-A0A1D2LCN8-F1
#
_entry.id   AF-A0A1D2LCN8-F1
#
_cell.length_a   1.000
_cell.length_b   1.000
_cell.length_c   1.000
_cell.angle_alpha   90.00
_cell.angle_beta   90.00
_cell.angle_gamma   90.00
#
_symmetry.space_group_name_H-M   'P 1'
#
loop_
_entity.id
_entity.type
_entity.pdbx_description
1 polymer ?
#
loop_
_entity_poly.entity_id
_entity_poly.type
_entity_poly.pdbx_seq_one_letter_code
_entity_poly.pdbx_strand_id
1 'polypeptide(L)'
;MILDLNYLKRHPLKGSIQYEDIVAAVNWDKRVRNVLVPQKFKVREAEIKKIFLEDFVSSRIDVMDYYNDFLDLPRTTEKAADLSVNLIYIDDDNDYFSYGNGIPLLLPNAFATIETGNITPLDYSWYFSGNVYFEAKGDPYATIFPAIQKSKTEGLVRSVASVYNRKGFIIQLLNENKAKLALFLGLLIGSSLLLTYTLTALYFRRYQRRIVITYCHGYNYWKMHYPFLRLLIILNGLLFAVLLLTTKMVIIGSFLCYVMLEFALVYGFHRLFEKRQLAKSLKRGS
;
A
#
# COMPACT_ATOMS: atom_id res chain seq x y z
N MET A 1 -0.47 17.22 9.98
CA MET A 1 -0.46 17.99 8.71
C MET A 1 -1.01 19.38 9.00
N ILE A 2 -0.49 20.42 8.35
CA ILE A 2 -0.97 21.80 8.51
C ILE A 2 -1.79 22.15 7.27
N LEU A 3 -2.98 22.71 7.46
CA LEU A 3 -3.91 23.09 6.39
C LEU A 3 -4.16 24.58 6.42
N ASP A 4 -4.00 25.24 5.27
CA ASP A 4 -4.40 26.63 5.12
C ASP A 4 -5.85 26.75 4.62
N LEU A 5 -6.38 27.98 4.63
CA LEU A 5 -7.73 28.25 4.16
C LEU A 5 -7.90 27.95 2.66
N ASN A 6 -6.84 28.06 1.86
CA ASN A 6 -6.90 27.75 0.43
C ASN A 6 -7.11 26.26 0.18
N TYR A 7 -6.46 25.43 0.98
CA TYR A 7 -6.64 23.98 0.97
C TYR A 7 -8.09 23.62 1.30
N LEU A 8 -8.64 24.16 2.39
CA LEU A 8 -10.02 23.86 2.82
C LEU A 8 -11.07 24.29 1.77
N LYS A 9 -10.83 25.41 1.07
CA LYS A 9 -11.69 25.86 -0.04
C LYS A 9 -11.63 24.94 -1.26
N ARG A 10 -10.46 24.37 -1.55
CA ARG A 10 -10.24 23.50 -2.73
C ARG A 10 -10.63 22.06 -2.47
N HIS A 11 -10.46 21.59 -1.24
CA HIS A 11 -10.76 20.24 -0.79
C HIS A 11 -11.76 20.32 0.36
N PRO A 12 -13.05 20.61 0.05
CA PRO A 12 -14.08 20.69 1.07
C PRO A 12 -14.21 19.33 1.76
N LEU A 13 -13.94 19.31 3.06
CA LEU A 13 -14.11 18.12 3.89
C LEU A 13 -15.49 18.17 4.53
N LYS A 14 -16.11 17.01 4.71
CA LYS A 14 -17.41 16.93 5.38
C LYS A 14 -17.21 17.04 6.88
N GLY A 15 -17.83 18.06 7.49
CA GLY A 15 -17.85 18.17 8.94
C GLY A 15 -18.81 17.16 9.55
N SER A 16 -18.71 16.98 10.88
CA SER A 16 -19.66 16.17 11.64
C SER A 16 -21.08 16.77 11.61
N ILE A 17 -22.07 16.06 12.18
CA ILE A 17 -23.46 16.54 12.36
C ILE A 17 -23.53 17.96 12.98
N GLN A 18 -22.51 18.36 13.74
CA GLN A 18 -22.44 19.65 14.41
C GLN A 18 -22.02 20.81 13.48
N TYR A 19 -21.35 20.54 12.35
CA TYR A 19 -20.81 21.56 11.45
C TYR A 19 -20.96 21.12 9.99
N GLU A 20 -21.88 21.74 9.25
CA GLU A 20 -22.01 21.51 7.79
C GLU A 20 -20.80 22.04 7.02
N ASP A 21 -20.23 23.17 7.46
CA ASP A 21 -19.00 23.76 6.93
C ASP A 21 -17.93 23.85 8.02
N ILE A 22 -16.78 23.20 7.78
CA ILE A 22 -15.63 23.24 8.69
C ILE A 22 -15.08 24.65 8.85
N VAL A 23 -15.12 25.49 7.82
CA VAL A 23 -14.60 26.86 7.89
C VAL A 23 -15.33 27.67 8.96
N ALA A 24 -16.63 27.42 9.13
CA ALA A 24 -17.44 28.04 10.18
C ALA A 24 -17.11 27.53 11.60
N ALA A 25 -16.53 26.34 11.72
CA ALA A 25 -16.11 25.75 12.99
C ALA A 25 -14.72 26.23 13.47
N VAL A 26 -13.96 26.89 12.59
CA VAL A 26 -12.61 27.38 12.87
C VAL A 26 -12.65 28.57 13.82
N ASN A 27 -11.90 28.49 14.92
CA ASN A 27 -11.62 29.63 15.76
C ASN A 27 -10.40 30.39 15.21
N TRP A 28 -10.60 31.62 14.76
CA TRP A 28 -9.54 32.42 14.13
C TRP A 28 -8.62 33.16 15.11
N ASP A 29 -8.78 32.94 16.42
CA ASP A 29 -7.82 33.44 17.41
C ASP A 29 -6.50 32.66 17.32
N LYS A 30 -5.39 33.39 17.13
CA LYS A 30 -4.03 32.85 17.09
C LYS A 30 -3.63 32.07 18.35
N ARG A 31 -4.32 32.28 19.48
CA ARG A 31 -4.13 31.57 20.75
C ARG A 31 -4.92 30.27 20.84
N VAL A 32 -5.64 29.90 19.78
CA VAL A 32 -6.43 28.68 19.70
C VAL A 32 -5.89 27.80 18.58
N ARG A 33 -5.47 26.58 18.91
CA ARG A 33 -5.07 25.58 17.91
C ARG A 33 -6.28 24.76 17.48
N ASN A 34 -6.72 24.97 16.24
CA ASN A 34 -7.79 24.19 15.62
C ASN A 34 -7.23 22.86 15.11
N VAL A 35 -7.83 21.76 15.53
CA VAL A 35 -7.42 20.40 15.14
C VAL A 35 -8.62 19.67 14.57
N LEU A 36 -8.50 19.20 13.33
CA LEU A 36 -9.45 18.31 12.69
C LEU A 36 -9.22 16.87 13.17
N VAL A 37 -10.29 16.25 13.66
CA VAL A 37 -10.25 14.92 14.30
C VAL A 37 -11.33 14.02 13.70
N PRO A 38 -10.98 12.82 13.21
CA PRO A 38 -11.98 11.81 12.81
C PRO A 38 -12.93 11.46 13.97
N GLN A 39 -14.23 11.35 13.69
CA GLN A 39 -15.28 11.07 14.68
C GLN A 39 -14.99 9.86 15.58
N LYS A 40 -14.41 8.78 15.04
CA LYS A 40 -14.05 7.57 15.80
C LYS A 40 -13.13 7.84 17.00
N PHE A 41 -12.39 8.94 16.99
CA PHE A 41 -11.47 9.32 18.05
C PHE A 41 -12.11 10.19 19.15
N LYS A 42 -13.41 10.50 19.06
CA LYS A 42 -14.13 11.27 20.07
C LYS A 42 -14.07 10.64 21.47
N VAL A 43 -13.98 9.32 21.56
CA VAL A 43 -13.82 8.60 22.84
C VAL A 43 -12.53 8.99 23.58
N ARG A 44 -11.51 9.49 22.87
CA ARG A 44 -10.21 9.90 23.42
C ARG A 44 -10.02 11.42 23.43
N GLU A 45 -11.11 12.19 23.44
CA GLU A 45 -11.08 13.66 23.36
C GLU A 45 -10.12 14.30 24.36
N ALA A 46 -10.20 13.92 25.64
CA ALA A 46 -9.36 14.51 26.68
C ALA A 46 -7.86 14.28 26.46
N GLU A 47 -7.49 13.08 25.98
CA GLU A 47 -6.10 12.72 25.69
C GLU A 47 -5.58 13.48 24.47
N ILE A 48 -6.38 13.54 23.40
CA ILE A 48 -6.04 14.26 22.17
C ILE A 48 -5.86 15.74 22.48
N LYS A 49 -6.81 16.33 23.21
CA LYS A 49 -6.75 17.75 23.60
C LYS A 49 -5.49 18.06 24.40
N LYS A 50 -5.10 17.18 25.33
CA LYS A 50 -3.87 17.32 26.11
C LYS A 50 -2.63 17.29 25.21
N ILE A 51 -2.50 16.28 24.34
CA ILE A 51 -1.33 16.13 23.45
C ILE A 51 -1.18 17.35 22.54
N PHE A 52 -2.25 17.80 21.90
CA PHE A 52 -2.19 18.95 21.01
C PHE A 52 -1.96 20.27 21.77
N LEU A 53 -2.39 20.38 23.02
CA LEU A 53 -2.10 21.56 23.85
C LEU A 53 -0.63 21.60 24.26
N GLU A 54 -0.06 20.46 24.68
CA GLU A 54 1.36 20.35 25.01
C GLU A 54 2.24 20.69 23.80
N ASP A 55 1.92 20.14 22.62
CA ASP A 55 2.58 20.49 21.35
C ASP A 55 2.44 21.98 20.99
N PHE A 56 1.26 22.56 21.22
CA PHE A 56 1.02 23.97 20.95
C PHE A 56 1.81 24.90 21.87
N VAL A 57 1.83 24.59 23.17
CA VAL A 57 2.64 25.32 24.16
C VAL A 57 4.12 25.23 23.80
N SER A 58 4.60 24.02 23.50
CA SER A 58 6.01 23.81 23.21
C SER A 58 6.46 24.54 21.93
N SER A 59 5.69 24.42 20.85
CA SER A 59 6.00 25.13 19.61
C SER A 59 5.95 26.64 19.78
N ARG A 60 4.95 27.18 20.49
CA ARG A 60 4.70 28.63 20.52
C ARG A 60 5.49 29.40 21.58
N ILE A 61 5.82 28.76 22.69
CA ILE A 61 6.55 29.38 23.81
C ILE A 61 7.98 28.86 23.83
N ASP A 62 8.18 27.55 24.10
CA ASP A 62 9.52 27.01 24.36
C ASP A 62 10.46 27.16 23.17
N VAL A 63 10.01 26.76 21.97
CA VAL A 63 10.82 26.84 20.74
C VAL A 63 11.03 28.31 20.35
N MET A 64 10.01 29.15 20.46
CA MET A 64 10.13 30.56 20.10
C MET A 64 11.06 31.32 21.04
N ASP A 65 10.99 31.05 22.34
CA ASP A 65 11.90 31.63 23.34
C ASP A 65 13.34 31.18 23.13
N TYR A 66 13.57 29.91 22.80
CA TYR A 66 14.90 29.43 22.42
C TYR A 66 15.47 30.21 21.23
N TYR A 67 14.65 30.47 20.20
CA TYR A 67 15.07 31.27 19.04
C TYR A 67 15.26 32.74 19.36
N ASN A 68 14.39 33.33 20.18
CA ASN A 68 14.53 34.72 20.62
C ASN A 68 15.81 34.90 21.42
N ASP A 69 16.11 33.98 22.35
CA ASP A 69 17.36 33.95 23.10
C ASP A 69 18.58 33.85 22.18
N PHE A 70 18.52 32.99 21.14
CA PHE A 70 19.60 32.86 20.15
C PHE A 70 19.82 34.13 19.31
N LEU A 71 18.79 34.94 19.11
CA LEU A 71 18.82 36.17 18.30
C LEU A 71 18.92 37.46 19.14
N ASP A 72 19.13 37.34 20.46
CA ASP A 72 19.10 38.46 21.41
C ASP A 72 17.80 39.30 21.34
N LEU A 73 16.66 38.63 21.10
CA LEU A 73 15.33 39.22 21.07
C LEU A 73 14.58 38.99 22.39
N PRO A 74 13.59 39.84 22.74
CA PRO A 74 12.75 39.62 23.90
C PRO A 74 11.98 38.30 23.81
N ARG A 75 11.93 37.56 24.92
CA ARG A 75 11.09 36.36 25.05
C ARG A 75 9.61 36.66 24.86
N THR A 76 8.86 35.61 24.52
CA THR A 76 7.42 35.66 24.35
C THR A 76 6.71 36.03 25.65
N THR A 77 5.63 36.79 25.53
CA THR A 77 4.81 37.23 26.68
C THR A 77 3.60 36.33 26.94
N GLU A 78 3.29 35.43 26.00
CA GLU A 78 2.19 34.47 26.09
C GLU A 78 2.55 33.37 27.10
N LYS A 79 1.59 32.96 27.93
CA LYS A 79 1.74 31.86 28.89
C LYS A 79 0.95 30.64 28.43
N ALA A 80 1.32 29.46 28.92
CA ALA A 80 0.60 28.22 28.60
C ALA A 80 -0.91 28.30 28.94
N ALA A 81 -1.28 29.05 29.98
CA ALA A 81 -2.67 29.28 30.37
C ALA A 81 -3.47 30.14 29.37
N ASP A 82 -2.79 30.90 28.52
CA ASP A 82 -3.41 31.73 27.49
C ASP A 82 -3.72 30.94 26.21
N LEU A 83 -3.22 29.70 26.10
CA LEU A 83 -3.33 28.86 24.91
C LEU A 83 -4.41 27.80 25.11
N SER A 84 -5.15 27.49 24.04
CA SER A 84 -6.17 26.45 24.06
C SER A 84 -6.26 25.69 22.73
N VAL A 85 -6.97 24.56 22.75
CA VAL A 85 -7.18 23.71 21.58
C VAL A 85 -8.67 23.59 21.30
N ASN A 86 -9.04 23.82 20.04
CA ASN A 86 -10.39 23.60 19.50
C ASN A 86 -10.37 22.33 18.65
N LEU A 87 -11.11 21.30 19.08
CA LEU A 87 -11.23 20.05 18.33
C LEU A 87 -12.47 20.13 17.43
N ILE A 88 -12.27 19.98 16.13
CA ILE A 88 -13.32 20.02 15.12
C ILE A 88 -13.46 18.60 14.55
N TYR A 89 -14.63 18.01 14.74
CA TYR A 89 -14.87 16.63 14.31
C TYR A 89 -15.28 16.56 12.84
N ILE A 90 -14.64 15.64 12.13
CA ILE A 90 -14.89 15.35 10.71
C ILE A 90 -15.28 13.89 10.53
N ASP A 91 -16.02 13.57 9.47
CA ASP A 91 -16.38 12.18 9.16
C ASP A 91 -15.13 11.30 8.99
N ASP A 92 -15.22 10.04 9.41
CA ASP A 92 -14.10 9.08 9.41
C ASP A 92 -13.60 8.72 8.00
N ASP A 93 -14.44 8.88 7.00
CA ASP A 93 -14.13 8.59 5.59
C ASP A 93 -13.55 9.80 4.84
N ASN A 94 -13.25 10.90 5.53
CA ASN A 94 -12.57 12.04 4.91
C ASN A 94 -11.08 11.72 4.69
N ASP A 95 -10.72 11.62 3.42
CA ASP A 95 -9.34 11.53 2.97
C ASP A 95 -8.76 12.92 2.68
N TYR A 96 -7.55 13.19 3.17
CA TYR A 96 -6.85 14.42 2.82
C TYR A 96 -6.02 14.24 1.56
N PHE A 97 -6.24 15.10 0.56
CA PHE A 97 -5.35 15.19 -0.59
C PHE A 97 -3.95 15.68 -0.17
N SER A 98 -2.91 14.95 -0.57
CA SER A 98 -1.51 15.32 -0.30
C SER A 98 -0.74 15.62 -1.58
N TYR A 99 -0.09 16.77 -1.55
CA TYR A 99 0.81 17.25 -2.61
C TYR A 99 2.26 16.75 -2.45
N GLY A 100 2.56 16.06 -1.34
CA GLY A 100 3.91 15.64 -0.99
C GLY A 100 4.51 14.60 -1.95
N ASN A 101 5.79 14.76 -2.24
CA ASN A 101 6.59 13.73 -2.90
C ASN A 101 6.82 12.56 -1.94
N GLY A 102 6.56 11.33 -2.37
CA GLY A 102 6.73 10.13 -1.53
C GLY A 102 5.62 9.87 -0.52
N ILE A 103 4.61 10.74 -0.45
CA ILE A 103 3.42 10.57 0.40
C ILE A 103 2.26 10.02 -0.46
N PRO A 104 1.39 9.14 0.07
CA PRO A 104 0.14 8.75 -0.60
C PRO A 104 -0.67 9.96 -1.07
N LEU A 105 -1.40 9.82 -2.19
CA LEU A 105 -2.23 10.91 -2.72
C LEU A 105 -3.35 11.31 -1.75
N LEU A 106 -3.92 10.31 -1.09
CA LEU A 106 -4.97 10.45 -0.11
C LEU A 106 -4.45 9.93 1.22
N LEU A 107 -4.60 10.74 2.26
CA LEU A 107 -4.23 10.41 3.63
C LEU A 107 -5.52 10.13 4.40
N PRO A 108 -5.89 8.85 4.59
CA PRO A 108 -7.10 8.50 5.31
C PRO A 108 -6.93 8.75 6.80
N ASN A 109 -7.99 9.26 7.44
CA ASN A 109 -8.09 9.34 8.90
C ASN A 109 -6.95 10.11 9.59
N ALA A 110 -6.36 11.10 8.91
CA ALA A 110 -5.27 11.88 9.47
C ALA A 110 -5.78 12.97 10.43
N PHE A 111 -4.95 13.31 11.43
CA PHE A 111 -5.13 14.53 12.20
C PHE A 111 -4.50 15.71 11.45
N ALA A 112 -5.22 16.82 11.39
CA ALA A 112 -4.75 18.03 10.73
C ALA A 112 -4.96 19.25 11.61
N THR A 113 -3.99 20.16 11.63
CA THR A 113 -4.12 21.48 12.26
C THR A 113 -4.48 22.50 11.20
N ILE A 114 -5.37 23.43 11.54
CA ILE A 114 -5.73 24.53 10.64
C ILE A 114 -4.88 25.75 10.98
N GLU A 115 -4.26 26.30 9.95
CA GLU A 115 -3.45 27.50 10.07
C GLU A 115 -4.34 28.72 10.25
N THR A 116 -4.14 29.41 11.37
CA THR A 116 -4.89 30.60 11.79
C THR A 116 -3.97 31.70 12.34
N GLY A 117 -2.68 31.68 11.97
CA GLY A 117 -1.64 32.49 12.62
C GLY A 117 -1.17 31.89 13.95
N ASN A 118 -1.49 30.62 14.18
CA ASN A 118 -1.15 29.86 15.38
C ASN A 118 0.12 29.00 15.21
N ILE A 119 0.79 29.12 14.06
CA ILE A 119 1.97 28.33 13.67
C ILE A 119 3.21 29.23 13.66
N THR A 120 4.34 28.69 14.09
CA THR A 120 5.59 29.46 14.19
C THR A 120 6.27 29.58 12.83
N PRO A 121 7.11 30.61 12.60
CA PRO A 121 7.91 30.73 11.37
C PRO A 121 8.77 29.50 11.07
N LEU A 122 9.11 28.72 12.09
CA LEU A 122 9.94 27.51 11.97
C LEU A 122 9.16 26.34 11.40
N ASP A 123 7.89 26.21 11.76
CA ASP A 123 6.99 25.25 11.13
C ASP A 123 6.85 25.55 9.62
N TYR A 124 7.04 26.82 9.23
CA TYR A 124 7.08 27.23 7.83
C TYR A 124 8.40 26.96 7.09
N SER A 125 9.47 26.60 7.80
CA SER A 125 10.78 26.34 7.18
C SER A 125 10.73 25.29 6.06
N TRP A 126 9.81 24.33 6.15
CA TRP A 126 9.53 23.33 5.10
C TRP A 126 8.88 23.93 3.85
N TYR A 127 8.04 24.97 3.99
CA TYR A 127 7.46 25.69 2.85
C TYR A 127 8.51 26.59 2.18
N PHE A 128 9.46 27.13 2.94
CA PHE A 128 10.53 27.98 2.40
C PHE A 128 11.66 27.21 1.73
N SER A 129 11.82 25.91 2.00
CA SER A 129 13.00 25.12 1.60
C SER A 129 12.88 24.34 0.28
N GLY A 130 11.86 24.61 -0.54
CA GLY A 130 11.95 24.28 -1.99
C GLY A 130 10.75 23.60 -2.65
N ASN A 131 9.57 23.54 -2.02
CA ASN A 131 8.37 22.97 -2.63
C ASN A 131 7.23 24.00 -2.67
N VAL A 132 7.06 24.65 -3.82
CA VAL A 132 5.91 25.53 -4.08
C VAL A 132 4.92 24.80 -4.97
N TYR A 133 3.65 24.80 -4.55
CA TYR A 133 2.56 24.21 -5.31
C TYR A 133 1.71 25.30 -5.94
N PHE A 134 1.45 25.16 -7.24
CA PHE A 134 0.61 26.09 -7.99
C PHE A 134 -0.21 25.34 -9.03
N GLU A 135 -1.23 26.02 -9.54
CA GLU A 135 -2.09 25.49 -10.57
C GLU A 135 -1.55 25.85 -11.94
N ALA A 136 -1.45 24.84 -12.81
CA ALA A 136 -0.98 25.00 -14.18
C ALA A 136 -2.01 24.44 -15.15
N LYS A 137 -2.27 25.18 -16.23
CA LYS A 137 -3.04 24.71 -17.38
C LYS A 137 -2.05 24.30 -18.48
N GLY A 138 -1.84 23.00 -18.65
CA GLY A 138 -0.85 22.47 -19.59
C GLY A 138 0.52 22.30 -18.95
N ASP A 139 1.57 22.83 -19.58
CA ASP A 139 2.95 22.69 -19.08
C ASP A 139 3.16 23.52 -17.78
N PRO A 140 3.47 22.86 -16.66
CA PRO A 140 3.75 23.54 -15.40
C PRO A 140 4.89 24.55 -15.48
N TYR A 141 5.94 24.27 -16.25
CA TYR A 141 7.09 25.16 -16.35
C TYR A 141 6.73 26.43 -17.13
N ALA A 142 6.04 26.29 -18.27
CA ALA A 142 5.58 27.41 -19.08
C ALA A 142 4.65 28.38 -18.31
N THR A 143 3.87 27.85 -17.36
CA THR A 143 2.95 28.67 -16.54
C THR A 143 3.69 29.69 -15.67
N ILE A 144 4.81 29.30 -15.06
CA ILE A 144 5.57 30.18 -14.15
C ILE A 144 6.76 30.87 -14.84
N PHE A 145 7.09 30.47 -16.06
CA PHE A 145 8.22 31.01 -16.81
C PHE A 145 8.22 32.55 -16.90
N PRO A 146 7.09 33.25 -17.17
CA PRO A 146 7.08 34.71 -17.18
C PRO A 146 7.41 35.34 -15.82
N ALA A 147 6.99 34.71 -14.73
CA ALA A 147 7.30 35.17 -13.37
C ALA A 147 8.80 34.98 -13.06
N ILE A 148 9.38 33.84 -13.46
CA ILE A 148 10.82 33.54 -13.30
C ILE A 148 11.67 34.55 -14.07
N GLN A 149 11.29 34.87 -15.32
CA GLN A 149 11.99 35.87 -16.11
C GLN A 149 11.92 37.27 -15.47
N LYS A 150 10.76 37.64 -14.93
CA LYS A 150 10.58 38.91 -14.23
C LYS A 150 11.44 39.00 -12.97
N SER A 151 11.59 37.89 -12.23
CA SER A 151 12.40 37.86 -11.00
C SER A 151 13.89 37.59 -11.23
N LYS A 152 14.33 37.27 -12.46
CA LYS A 152 15.72 36.88 -12.80
C LYS A 152 16.22 35.69 -11.97
N THR A 153 15.37 34.67 -11.81
CA THR A 153 15.64 33.50 -10.95
C THR A 153 15.73 32.18 -11.74
N GLU A 154 16.07 32.24 -13.03
CA GLU A 154 16.15 31.07 -13.91
C GLU A 154 17.11 29.99 -13.38
N GLY A 155 18.23 30.40 -12.79
CA GLY A 155 19.23 29.49 -12.21
C GLY A 155 18.78 28.79 -10.91
N LEU A 156 17.71 29.29 -10.26
CA LEU A 156 17.18 28.73 -9.02
C LEU A 156 16.08 27.71 -9.27
N VAL A 157 15.27 27.89 -10.32
CA VAL A 157 14.14 27.00 -10.66
C VAL A 157 14.58 25.97 -11.70
N ARG A 158 15.19 24.88 -11.23
CA ARG A 158 15.76 23.82 -12.10
C ARG A 158 14.73 22.96 -12.81
N SER A 159 13.57 22.72 -12.20
CA SER A 159 12.53 21.87 -12.78
C SER A 159 11.19 22.08 -12.08
N VAL A 160 10.10 21.94 -12.83
CA VAL A 160 8.75 21.87 -12.29
C VAL A 160 8.13 20.55 -12.69
N ALA A 161 7.61 19.80 -11.73
CA ALA A 161 6.94 18.52 -11.98
C ALA A 161 5.44 18.63 -11.69
N SER A 162 4.61 18.09 -12.58
CA SER A 162 3.18 17.90 -12.30
C SER A 162 2.99 16.77 -11.30
N VAL A 163 2.34 17.09 -10.16
CA VAL A 163 1.99 16.12 -9.11
C VAL A 163 1.12 15.00 -9.68
N TYR A 164 0.14 15.36 -10.53
CA TYR A 164 -0.79 14.41 -11.13
C TYR A 164 -0.11 13.52 -12.17
N ASN A 165 0.67 14.09 -13.09
CA ASN A 165 1.35 13.29 -14.12
C ASN A 165 2.37 12.33 -13.50
N ARG A 166 3.09 12.77 -12.47
CA ARG A 166 4.07 11.91 -11.78
C ARG A 166 3.39 10.75 -11.07
N LYS A 167 2.30 10.99 -10.35
CA LYS A 167 1.56 9.90 -9.67
C LYS A 167 0.83 9.01 -10.67
N GLY A 168 0.29 9.55 -11.76
CA GLY A 168 -0.27 8.79 -12.87
C GLY A 168 0.76 7.86 -13.51
N PHE A 169 1.98 8.36 -13.75
CA PHE A 169 3.10 7.55 -14.23
C PHE A 169 3.47 6.43 -13.25
N ILE A 170 3.51 6.70 -11.93
CA ILE A 170 3.77 5.67 -10.92
C ILE A 170 2.68 4.59 -10.96
N ILE A 171 1.40 4.97 -11.06
CA ILE A 171 0.28 4.02 -11.15
C ILE A 171 0.41 3.16 -12.40
N GLN A 172 0.72 3.77 -13.55
CA GLN A 172 0.94 3.04 -14.80
C GLN A 172 2.11 2.06 -14.66
N LEU A 173 3.25 2.51 -14.14
CA LEU A 173 4.43 1.67 -13.92
C LEU A 173 4.12 0.48 -13.00
N LEU A 174 3.37 0.71 -11.92
CA LEU A 174 2.92 -0.34 -11.01
C LEU A 174 1.99 -1.34 -11.71
N ASN A 175 1.07 -0.86 -12.56
CA ASN A 175 0.17 -1.73 -13.32
C ASN A 175 0.92 -2.56 -14.37
N GLU A 176 1.87 -1.97 -15.08
CA GLU A 176 2.73 -2.70 -16.01
C GLU A 176 3.57 -3.76 -15.29
N ASN A 177 4.13 -3.43 -14.12
CA ASN A 177 4.88 -4.39 -13.31
C ASN A 177 3.99 -5.52 -12.79
N LYS A 178 2.76 -5.22 -12.36
CA LYS A 178 1.77 -6.25 -11.99
C LYS A 178 1.46 -7.17 -13.15
N ALA A 179 1.25 -6.63 -14.35
CA ALA A 179 0.99 -7.43 -15.55
C ALA A 179 2.18 -8.34 -15.91
N LYS A 180 3.41 -7.82 -15.85
CA LYS A 180 4.64 -8.60 -16.07
C LYS A 180 4.79 -9.74 -15.05
N LEU A 181 4.53 -9.46 -13.77
CA LEU A 181 4.55 -10.47 -12.71
C LEU A 181 3.47 -11.54 -12.91
N ALA A 182 2.25 -11.15 -13.31
CA ALA A 182 1.18 -12.10 -13.61
C ALA A 182 1.53 -13.02 -14.78
N LEU A 183 2.11 -12.48 -15.86
CA LEU A 183 2.61 -13.26 -16.99
C LEU A 183 3.69 -14.25 -16.57
N PHE A 184 4.66 -13.79 -15.75
CA PHE A 184 5.73 -14.64 -15.24
C PHE A 184 5.20 -15.78 -14.36
N LEU A 185 4.26 -15.49 -13.46
CA LEU A 185 3.58 -16.50 -12.64
C LEU A 185 2.81 -17.52 -13.49
N GLY A 186 2.10 -17.05 -14.52
CA GLY A 186 1.40 -17.92 -15.47
C GLY A 186 2.35 -18.86 -16.22
N LEU A 187 3.50 -18.35 -16.67
CA LEU A 187 4.55 -19.15 -17.31
C LEU A 187 5.14 -20.20 -16.36
N LEU A 188 5.40 -19.86 -15.10
CA LEU A 188 5.89 -20.79 -14.09
C LEU A 188 4.89 -21.91 -13.79
N ILE A 189 3.61 -21.57 -13.57
CA ILE A 189 2.56 -22.56 -13.33
C ILE A 189 2.42 -23.47 -14.56
N GLY A 190 2.35 -22.90 -15.76
CA GLY A 190 2.22 -23.65 -17.01
C GLY A 190 3.39 -24.62 -17.25
N SER A 191 4.62 -24.15 -17.05
CA SER A 191 5.82 -24.99 -17.17
C SER A 191 5.87 -26.11 -16.13
N SER A 192 5.49 -25.84 -14.88
CA SER A 192 5.40 -26.85 -13.83
C SER A 192 4.37 -27.93 -14.19
N LEU A 193 3.17 -27.54 -14.64
CA LEU A 193 2.13 -28.50 -15.03
C LEU A 193 2.56 -29.39 -16.20
N LEU A 194 3.28 -28.82 -17.17
CA LEU A 194 3.83 -29.57 -18.31
C LEU A 194 4.92 -30.55 -17.86
N LEU A 195 5.77 -30.15 -16.91
CA LEU A 195 6.76 -31.02 -16.30
C LEU A 195 6.09 -32.19 -15.55
N THR A 196 5.06 -31.92 -14.77
CA THR A 196 4.30 -32.96 -14.05
C THR A 196 3.62 -33.93 -15.00
N TYR A 197 3.05 -33.44 -16.11
CA TYR A 197 2.52 -34.29 -17.17
C TYR A 197 3.59 -35.19 -17.79
N THR A 198 4.75 -34.63 -18.17
CA THR A 198 5.83 -35.42 -18.79
C THR A 198 6.40 -36.46 -17.83
N LEU A 199 6.59 -36.13 -16.55
CA LEU A 199 6.99 -37.08 -15.51
C LEU A 199 5.98 -38.21 -15.34
N THR A 200 4.69 -37.88 -15.35
CA THR A 200 3.61 -38.87 -15.27
C THR A 200 3.64 -39.82 -16.47
N ALA A 201 3.77 -39.30 -17.69
CA ALA A 201 3.85 -40.10 -18.91
C ALA A 201 5.10 -41.01 -18.92
N LEU A 202 6.25 -40.51 -18.48
CA LEU A 202 7.49 -41.28 -18.35
C LEU A 202 7.36 -42.38 -17.29
N TYR A 203 6.73 -42.09 -16.16
CA TYR A 203 6.46 -43.06 -15.10
C TYR A 203 5.66 -44.25 -15.64
N PHE A 204 4.57 -43.99 -16.38
CA PHE A 204 3.75 -45.04 -16.97
C PHE A 204 4.47 -45.86 -18.04
N ARG A 205 5.37 -45.24 -18.82
CA ARG A 205 6.18 -45.98 -19.81
C ARG A 205 7.21 -46.89 -19.13
N ARG A 206 7.90 -46.38 -18.11
CA ARG A 206 8.97 -47.11 -17.43
C ARG A 206 8.46 -48.25 -16.55
N TYR A 207 7.35 -48.04 -15.85
CA TYR A 207 6.82 -49.00 -14.87
C TYR A 207 5.60 -49.80 -15.36
N GLN A 208 5.32 -49.77 -16.66
CA GLN A 208 4.13 -50.41 -17.27
C GLN A 208 3.90 -51.85 -16.80
N ARG A 209 4.94 -52.70 -16.83
CA ARG A 209 4.82 -54.12 -16.45
C ARG A 209 4.40 -54.29 -15.00
N ARG A 210 5.03 -53.53 -14.09
CA ARG A 210 4.73 -53.56 -12.65
C ARG A 210 3.30 -53.11 -12.38
N ILE A 211 2.87 -52.03 -13.04
CA ILE A 211 1.51 -51.47 -12.93
C ILE A 211 0.48 -52.53 -13.35
N VAL A 212 0.65 -53.18 -14.50
CA VAL A 212 -0.30 -54.22 -14.96
C VAL A 212 -0.35 -55.41 -14.00
N ILE A 213 0.80 -55.87 -13.49
CA ILE A 213 0.85 -56.99 -12.52
C ILE A 213 0.10 -56.62 -11.23
N THR A 214 0.37 -55.45 -10.64
CA THR A 214 -0.33 -55.02 -9.41
C THR A 214 -1.81 -54.74 -9.64
N TYR A 215 -2.19 -54.32 -10.85
CA TYR A 215 -3.60 -54.19 -11.23
C TYR A 215 -4.32 -55.55 -11.22
N CYS A 216 -3.73 -56.57 -11.85
CA CYS A 216 -4.30 -57.92 -11.89
C CYS A 216 -4.42 -58.55 -10.48
N HIS A 217 -3.52 -58.21 -9.57
CA HIS A 217 -3.58 -58.63 -8.17
C HIS A 217 -4.55 -57.82 -7.30
N GLY A 218 -5.32 -56.87 -7.87
CA GLY A 218 -6.34 -56.13 -7.14
C GLY A 218 -5.81 -55.08 -6.15
N TYR A 219 -4.59 -54.57 -6.34
CA TYR A 219 -4.07 -53.51 -5.49
C TYR A 219 -4.81 -52.19 -5.70
N ASN A 220 -5.16 -51.50 -4.60
CA ASN A 220 -5.73 -50.16 -4.65
C ASN A 220 -4.74 -49.13 -5.23
N TYR A 221 -5.27 -48.09 -5.88
CA TYR A 221 -4.53 -46.99 -6.53
C TYR A 221 -3.33 -46.46 -5.72
N TRP A 222 -3.55 -46.18 -4.43
CA TRP A 222 -2.52 -45.65 -3.54
C TRP A 222 -1.32 -46.59 -3.38
N LYS A 223 -1.55 -47.90 -3.24
CA LYS A 223 -0.48 -48.90 -3.10
C LYS A 223 0.27 -49.11 -4.41
N MET A 224 -0.45 -49.01 -5.53
CA MET A 224 0.07 -49.15 -6.88
C MET A 224 1.03 -48.01 -7.25
N HIS A 225 0.67 -46.77 -6.91
CA HIS A 225 1.40 -45.56 -7.31
C HIS A 225 2.17 -44.87 -6.19
N TYR A 226 2.22 -45.45 -4.99
CA TYR A 226 2.97 -44.93 -3.84
C TYR A 226 4.38 -44.37 -4.16
N PRO A 227 5.26 -45.06 -4.93
CA PRO A 227 6.59 -44.52 -5.20
C PRO A 227 6.57 -43.21 -6.01
N PHE A 228 5.58 -43.02 -6.88
CA PHE A 228 5.42 -41.77 -7.65
C PHE A 228 4.86 -40.66 -6.77
N LEU A 229 3.83 -40.96 -5.97
CA LEU A 229 3.22 -40.00 -5.04
C LEU A 229 4.24 -39.53 -3.99
N ARG A 230 5.10 -40.42 -3.48
CA ARG A 230 6.18 -40.07 -2.55
C ARG A 230 7.16 -39.06 -3.16
N LEU A 231 7.54 -39.23 -4.43
CA LEU A 231 8.43 -38.31 -5.12
C LEU A 231 7.80 -36.92 -5.26
N LEU A 232 6.50 -36.86 -5.59
CA LEU A 232 5.77 -35.60 -5.74
C LEU A 232 5.61 -34.85 -4.40
N ILE A 233 5.37 -35.58 -3.31
CA ILE A 233 5.31 -35.02 -1.95
C ILE A 233 6.68 -34.47 -1.53
N ILE A 234 7.79 -35.16 -1.82
CA ILE A 234 9.14 -34.68 -1.46
C ILE A 234 9.47 -33.38 -2.21
N LEU A 235 9.18 -33.34 -3.52
CA LEU A 235 9.51 -32.17 -4.36
C LEU A 235 8.71 -30.94 -3.95
N ASN A 236 7.40 -31.09 -3.74
CA ASN A 236 6.55 -30.01 -3.26
C ASN A 236 6.78 -29.67 -1.78
N GLY A 237 7.16 -30.64 -0.96
CA GLY A 237 7.45 -30.45 0.47
C GLY A 237 8.68 -29.58 0.72
N LEU A 238 9.72 -29.73 -0.11
CA LEU A 238 10.90 -28.86 -0.04
C LEU A 238 10.56 -27.39 -0.38
N LEU A 239 9.73 -27.18 -1.41
CA LEU A 239 9.23 -25.84 -1.76
C LEU A 239 8.36 -25.25 -0.64
N PHE A 240 7.51 -26.07 -0.03
CA PHE A 240 6.66 -25.66 1.09
C PHE A 240 7.47 -25.20 2.31
N ALA A 241 8.56 -25.92 2.64
CA ALA A 241 9.43 -25.55 3.76
C ALA A 241 10.10 -24.19 3.56
N VAL A 242 10.51 -23.86 2.32
CA VAL A 242 11.09 -22.55 1.99
C VAL A 242 10.04 -21.43 2.11
N LEU A 243 8.80 -21.68 1.67
CA LEU A 243 7.71 -20.71 1.73
C LEU A 243 7.29 -20.37 3.17
N LEU A 244 7.32 -21.36 4.07
CA LEU A 244 7.01 -21.17 5.49
C LEU A 244 7.97 -20.19 6.19
N LEU A 245 9.23 -20.16 5.78
CA LEU A 245 10.26 -19.31 6.41
C LEU A 245 10.21 -17.84 5.96
N THR A 246 9.53 -17.55 4.85
CA THR A 246 9.74 -16.30 4.11
C THR A 246 8.48 -15.49 3.82
N THR A 247 7.28 -16.08 3.93
CA THR A 247 6.07 -15.47 3.35
C THR A 247 4.87 -15.34 4.30
N LYS A 248 3.89 -14.51 3.90
CA LYS A 248 2.63 -14.29 4.62
C LYS A 248 1.68 -15.49 4.46
N MET A 249 0.81 -15.70 5.46
CA MET A 249 -0.16 -16.81 5.51
C MET A 249 -1.03 -16.98 4.25
N VAL A 250 -1.42 -15.88 3.59
CA VAL A 250 -2.24 -15.93 2.37
C VAL A 250 -1.51 -16.64 1.22
N ILE A 251 -0.21 -16.45 1.09
CA ILE A 251 0.61 -17.07 0.04
C ILE A 251 0.71 -18.58 0.28
N ILE A 252 0.90 -18.98 1.53
CA ILE A 252 0.92 -20.39 1.96
C ILE A 252 -0.41 -21.07 1.60
N GLY A 253 -1.55 -20.41 1.86
CA GLY A 253 -2.87 -20.90 1.48
C GLY A 253 -3.00 -21.14 -0.03
N SER A 254 -2.57 -20.18 -0.86
CA SER A 254 -2.61 -20.32 -2.32
C SER A 254 -1.74 -21.45 -2.86
N PHE A 255 -0.57 -21.70 -2.25
CA PHE A 255 0.31 -22.80 -2.61
C PHE A 255 -0.31 -24.17 -2.30
N LEU A 256 -0.99 -24.32 -1.16
CA LEU A 256 -1.71 -25.55 -0.84
C LEU A 256 -2.82 -25.84 -1.85
N CYS A 257 -3.56 -24.83 -2.30
CA CYS A 257 -4.55 -24.97 -3.36
C CYS A 257 -3.91 -25.44 -4.68
N TYR A 258 -2.74 -24.89 -5.03
CA TYR A 258 -1.99 -25.31 -6.22
C TYR A 258 -1.57 -26.79 -6.14
N VAL A 259 -1.00 -27.23 -5.02
CA VAL A 259 -0.60 -28.63 -4.81
C VAL A 259 -1.81 -29.57 -4.91
N MET A 260 -2.96 -29.19 -4.34
CA MET A 260 -4.19 -29.98 -4.46
C MET A 260 -4.67 -30.13 -5.91
N LEU A 261 -4.60 -29.05 -6.69
CA LEU A 261 -4.92 -29.08 -8.12
C LEU A 261 -3.96 -30.00 -8.89
N GLU A 262 -2.67 -29.96 -8.57
CA GLU A 262 -1.67 -30.83 -9.18
C GLU A 262 -1.96 -32.31 -8.90
N PHE A 263 -2.27 -32.68 -7.65
CA PHE A 263 -2.67 -34.04 -7.29
C PHE A 263 -3.93 -34.50 -8.04
N ALA A 264 -4.93 -33.62 -8.19
CA ALA A 264 -6.15 -33.92 -8.93
C ALA A 264 -5.86 -34.21 -10.41
N LEU A 265 -4.99 -33.41 -11.04
CA LEU A 265 -4.56 -33.63 -12.43
C LEU A 265 -3.79 -34.93 -12.60
N VAL A 266 -2.84 -35.22 -11.71
CA VAL A 266 -2.08 -36.49 -11.71
C VAL A 266 -3.04 -37.68 -11.61
N TYR A 267 -3.99 -37.63 -10.68
CA TYR A 267 -5.00 -38.68 -10.53
C TYR A 267 -5.81 -38.88 -11.81
N GLY A 268 -6.29 -37.78 -12.42
CA GLY A 268 -7.01 -37.83 -13.69
C GLY A 268 -6.18 -38.45 -14.82
N PHE A 269 -4.91 -38.04 -14.96
CA PHE A 269 -4.01 -38.60 -15.96
C PHE A 269 -3.71 -40.08 -15.72
N HIS A 270 -3.46 -40.49 -14.48
CA HIS A 270 -3.25 -41.90 -14.15
C HIS A 270 -4.42 -42.76 -14.62
N ARG A 271 -5.65 -42.35 -14.29
CA ARG A 271 -6.87 -43.07 -14.71
C ARG A 271 -7.02 -43.16 -16.23
N LEU A 272 -6.65 -42.09 -16.95
CA LEU A 272 -6.67 -42.06 -18.42
C LEU A 272 -5.61 -42.99 -19.03
N PHE A 273 -4.41 -42.99 -18.49
CA PHE A 273 -3.30 -43.84 -18.96
C PHE A 273 -3.57 -45.32 -18.67
N GLU A 274 -4.07 -45.67 -17.48
CA GLU A 274 -4.46 -47.04 -17.13
C GLU A 274 -5.50 -47.61 -18.10
N LYS A 275 -6.60 -46.88 -18.34
CA LYS A 275 -7.65 -47.30 -19.30
C LYS A 275 -7.08 -47.54 -20.70
N ARG A 276 -6.25 -46.62 -21.20
CA ARG A 276 -5.62 -46.75 -22.53
C ARG A 276 -4.64 -47.91 -22.60
N GLN A 277 -3.92 -48.21 -21.52
CA GLN A 277 -2.96 -49.31 -21.48
C GLN A 277 -3.66 -50.67 -21.41
N LEU A 278 -4.68 -50.81 -20.55
CA LEU A 278 -5.49 -52.04 -20.45
C LEU A 278 -6.17 -52.38 -21.78
N ALA A 279 -6.72 -51.39 -22.48
CA ALA A 279 -7.29 -51.57 -23.81
C ALA A 279 -6.28 -52.06 -24.86
N LYS A 280 -5.00 -51.65 -24.76
CA LYS A 280 -3.93 -52.09 -25.65
C LYS A 280 -3.39 -53.48 -25.32
N SER A 281 -3.34 -53.86 -24.04
CA SER A 281 -2.89 -55.20 -23.63
C SER A 281 -3.91 -56.29 -23.94
N LEU A 282 -5.21 -56.00 -23.75
CA LEU A 282 -6.30 -56.94 -24.11
C LEU A 282 -6.35 -57.22 -25.62
N LYS A 283 -6.08 -56.22 -26.48
CA LYS A 283 -5.99 -56.40 -27.94
C LYS A 283 -4.78 -57.20 -28.44
N ARG A 284 -3.76 -57.42 -27.61
CA ARG A 284 -2.55 -58.19 -27.99
C ARG A 284 -2.56 -59.64 -27.49
N GLY A 285 -3.53 -59.99 -26.64
CA GLY A 285 -3.70 -61.34 -26.07
C GLY A 285 -4.91 -62.10 -26.62
N SER A 286 -5.59 -61.56 -27.64
CA SER A 286 -6.58 -62.22 -28.49
C SER A 286 -6.01 -62.38 -29.89
#